data_AF-A0A426W0L2-F1
#
_entry.id   AF-A0A426W0L2-F1
#
_cell.length_a   1.000
_cell.length_b   1.000
_cell.length_c   1.000
_cell.angle_alpha   90.00
_cell.angle_beta   90.00
_cell.angle_gamma   90.00
#
_symmetry.space_group_name_H-M   'P 1'
#
loop_
_entity.id
_entity.type
_entity.pdbx_description
1 polymer ?
#
loop_
_entity_poly.entity_id
_entity_poly.type
_entity_poly.pdbx_seq_one_letter_code
_entity_poly.pdbx_strand_id
1 'polypeptide(L)' 'MTIWKYEESKDMHRLVKFYKENHGEGEYMGDLDEQTIKKMILEIKPDIEVNQAYGTLSYFGMLPLLVIVKKQ' A
#
# COMPACT_ATOMS: atom_id res chain seq x y z
N MET A 1 -8.43 -5.95 -8.90
CA MET A 1 -9.14 -6.07 -7.61
C MET A 1 -9.52 -4.69 -7.13
N THR A 2 -10.61 -4.57 -6.39
CA THR A 2 -11.00 -3.32 -5.71
C THR A 2 -9.90 -2.93 -4.74
N ILE A 3 -9.47 -1.67 -4.78
CA ILE A 3 -8.43 -1.16 -3.90
C ILE A 3 -8.93 0.06 -3.13
N TRP A 4 -8.62 0.07 -1.84
CA TRP A 4 -8.71 1.25 -0.99
C TRP A 4 -7.33 1.57 -0.46
N LYS A 5 -7.00 2.86 -0.34
CA LYS A 5 -5.70 3.32 0.15
C LYS A 5 -5.88 4.28 1.31
N TYR A 6 -5.24 3.98 2.43
CA TYR A 6 -5.07 4.91 3.54
C TYR A 6 -3.63 5.38 3.58
N GLU A 7 -3.41 6.65 3.92
CA GLU A 7 -2.09 7.22 4.03
C GLU A 7 -2.02 8.18 5.22
N GLU A 8 -1.01 7.98 6.08
CA GLU A 8 -0.68 8.88 7.17
C GLU A 8 0.81 9.24 7.08
N SER A 9 1.10 10.55 7.08
CA SER A 9 2.47 11.06 7.08
C SER A 9 2.74 11.80 8.40
N LYS A 10 3.86 11.43 9.05
CA LYS A 10 4.41 12.07 10.25
C LYS A 10 5.86 12.47 9.98
N ASP A 11 6.43 13.27 10.88
CA ASP A 11 7.79 13.82 10.73
C ASP A 11 8.90 12.80 10.48
N MET A 12 8.74 11.56 10.97
CA MET A 12 9.78 10.52 10.88
C MET A 12 9.34 9.30 10.07
N HIS A 13 8.07 9.20 9.70
CA HIS A 13 7.56 8.03 9.00
C HIS A 13 6.31 8.34 8.19
N ARG A 14 6.12 7.53 7.16
CA ARG A 14 4.93 7.48 6.33
C ARG A 14 4.35 6.07 6.40
N LEU A 15 3.11 5.95 6.85
CA LEU A 15 2.36 4.70 6.85
C LEU A 15 1.36 4.74 5.71
N VAL A 16 1.48 3.80 4.78
CA VAL A 16 0.48 3.58 3.73
C VAL A 16 -0.14 2.22 3.93
N LYS A 17 -1.46 2.11 3.83
CA LYS A 17 -2.17 0.83 3.90
C LYS A 17 -3.00 0.66 2.65
N PHE A 18 -2.89 -0.51 2.02
CA PHE A 18 -3.79 -0.93 0.96
C PHE A 18 -4.78 -1.95 1.49
N TYR A 19 -6.02 -1.88 1.00
CA TYR A 19 -7.08 -2.82 1.33
C TYR A 19 -7.81 -3.29 0.09
N LYS A 20 -8.33 -4.53 0.12
CA LYS A 20 -9.25 -5.07 -0.89
C LYS A 20 -10.71 -4.72 -0.64
N GLU A 21 -11.03 -4.27 0.58
CA GLU A 21 -12.37 -3.97 1.05
C GLU A 21 -12.41 -2.61 1.75
N ASN A 22 -13.60 -2.05 1.92
CA ASN A 22 -13.76 -0.79 2.63
C ASN A 22 -13.67 -1.02 4.14
N HIS A 23 -12.57 -0.58 4.76
CA HIS A 23 -12.39 -0.60 6.21
C HIS A 23 -12.74 0.73 6.90
N GLY A 24 -13.35 1.69 6.19
CA GLY A 24 -13.83 2.96 6.74
C GLY A 24 -12.77 4.06 6.89
N GLU A 25 -11.49 3.76 6.68
CA GLU A 25 -10.38 4.73 6.78
C GLU A 25 -9.71 5.07 5.43
N GLY A 26 -9.90 4.25 4.40
CA GLY A 26 -9.22 4.42 3.10
C GLY A 26 -10.03 5.19 2.06
N GLU A 27 -9.33 5.77 1.09
CA GLU A 27 -9.92 6.33 -0.12
C GLU A 27 -10.08 5.23 -1.18
N TYR A 28 -11.22 5.23 -1.88
CA TYR A 28 -11.45 4.27 -2.96
C TYR A 28 -10.59 4.62 -4.18
N MET A 29 -9.74 3.68 -4.60
CA MET A 29 -8.81 3.86 -5.71
C MET A 29 -9.33 3.26 -7.03
N GLY A 30 -10.50 2.63 -7.02
CA GLY A 30 -11.02 1.91 -8.18
C GLY A 30 -10.71 0.41 -8.17
N ASP A 31 -11.12 -0.26 -9.23
CA ASP A 31 -10.70 -1.62 -9.55
C ASP A 31 -9.42 -1.58 -10.38
N LEU A 32 -8.32 -2.01 -9.78
CA LEU A 32 -6.98 -1.91 -10.37
C LEU A 32 -6.45 -3.29 -10.77
N ASP A 33 -5.72 -3.35 -11.88
CA ASP A 33 -5.01 -4.55 -12.29
C ASP A 33 -3.73 -4.77 -11.47
N GLU A 34 -3.18 -5.98 -11.55
CA GLU A 34 -1.98 -6.37 -10.81
C GLU A 34 -0.78 -5.47 -11.10
N GLN A 35 -0.53 -5.09 -12.35
CA GLN A 35 0.64 -4.27 -12.72
C GLN A 35 0.52 -2.88 -12.11
N THR A 36 -0.66 -2.28 -12.16
CA THR A 36 -0.94 -0.99 -11.53
C THR A 36 -0.72 -1.03 -10.02
N ILE A 37 -1.23 -2.07 -9.34
CA ILE A 37 -1.05 -2.24 -7.89
C ILE A 37 0.43 -2.41 -7.52
N LYS A 38 1.15 -3.27 -8.26
CA LYS A 38 2.59 -3.49 -8.04
C LYS A 38 3.40 -2.21 -8.22
N LYS A 39 3.07 -1.40 -9.24
CA LYS A 39 3.68 -0.09 -9.46
C LYS A 39 3.45 0.84 -8.28
N MET A 40 2.22 0.94 -7.78
CA MET A 40 1.91 1.78 -6.60
C MET A 40 2.67 1.35 -5.35
N ILE A 41 2.81 0.04 -5.11
CA ILE A 41 3.59 -0.50 -3.99
C ILE A 41 5.06 -0.06 -4.10
N LEU A 42 5.66 -0.18 -5.28
CA LEU A 42 7.06 0.21 -5.53
C LEU A 42 7.29 1.72 -5.45
N GLU A 43 6.31 2.54 -5.85
CA GLU A 43 6.36 4.00 -5.71
C GLU A 43 6.41 4.43 -4.23
N ILE A 44 5.79 3.65 -3.33
CA ILE A 44 5.79 3.92 -1.89
C ILE A 44 7.06 3.38 -1.23
N LYS A 45 7.42 2.13 -1.55
CA LYS A 45 8.54 1.42 -0.93
C LYS A 45 9.36 0.71 -2.01
N PRO A 46 10.35 1.38 -2.63
CA PRO A 46 11.11 0.83 -3.75
C PRO A 46 11.96 -0.40 -3.41
N ASP A 47 12.26 -0.60 -2.13
CA ASP A 47 13.10 -1.69 -1.62
C ASP A 47 12.31 -2.95 -1.23
N ILE A 48 10.98 -2.96 -1.40
CA ILE A 48 10.14 -4.12 -1.05
C ILE A 48 10.18 -5.22 -2.12
N GLU A 49 10.11 -6.48 -1.70
CA GLU A 49 9.83 -7.60 -2.61
C GLU A 49 8.36 -7.51 -3.09
N VAL A 50 8.17 -6.91 -4.26
CA VAL A 50 6.84 -6.51 -4.76
C VAL A 50 5.89 -7.68 -5.00
N ASN A 51 6.43 -8.85 -5.37
CA ASN A 51 5.59 -10.02 -5.65
C ASN A 51 5.03 -10.59 -4.35
N GLN A 52 5.84 -10.65 -3.29
CA GLN A 52 5.39 -11.03 -1.95
C GLN A 52 4.43 -10.00 -1.36
N ALA A 53 4.70 -8.71 -1.54
CA ALA A 53 3.82 -7.64 -1.07
C ALA A 53 2.44 -7.70 -1.75
N TYR A 54 2.41 -7.84 -3.07
CA TYR A 54 1.16 -8.04 -3.82
C TYR A 54 0.46 -9.33 -3.41
N GLY A 55 1.19 -10.44 -3.23
CA GLY A 55 0.65 -11.70 -2.75
C GLY A 55 -0.02 -11.55 -1.37
N THR A 56 0.62 -10.81 -0.47
CA THR A 56 0.08 -10.48 0.86
C THR A 56 -1.23 -9.71 0.75
N LEU A 57 -1.26 -8.64 -0.05
CA LEU A 57 -2.49 -7.87 -0.30
C LEU A 57 -3.59 -8.74 -0.90
N SER A 58 -3.24 -9.53 -1.92
CA SER A 58 -4.17 -10.39 -2.66
C SER A 58 -4.79 -11.47 -1.77
N TYR A 59 -3.98 -12.11 -0.92
CA TYR A 59 -4.41 -13.19 -0.05
C TYR A 59 -5.10 -12.70 1.22
N PHE A 60 -4.50 -11.78 1.96
CA PHE A 60 -5.00 -11.34 3.27
C PHE A 60 -5.98 -10.16 3.21
N GLY A 61 -6.13 -9.49 2.07
CA GLY A 61 -7.02 -8.33 1.96
C GLY A 61 -6.42 -7.01 2.43
N MET A 62 -5.19 -7.03 2.97
CA MET A 62 -4.54 -5.84 3.51
C MET A 62 -3.02 -5.90 3.31
N LEU A 63 -2.42 -4.73 3.04
CA LEU A 63 -0.97 -4.55 3.01
C LEU A 63 -0.58 -3.21 3.66
N PRO A 64 -0.06 -3.23 4.90
CA PRO A 64 0.56 -2.07 5.52
C PRO A 64 2.01 -1.90 5.05
N LEU A 65 2.40 -0.69 4.70
CA LEU A 65 3.73 -0.28 4.27
C LEU A 65 4.20 0.86 5.16
N LEU A 66 5.18 0.58 6.02
CA LEU A 66 5.85 1.59 6.84
C LEU A 66 7.14 2.05 6.16
N VAL A 67 7.24 3.34 5.88
CA VAL A 67 8.42 3.98 5.32
C VAL A 67 9.02 4.90 6.38
N ILE A 68 10.23 4.59 6.83
CA ILE A 68 10.94 5.42 7.81
C ILE A 68 11.75 6.48 7.05
N VAL A 69 11.45 7.74 7.29
CA VAL A 69 12.19 8.87 6.73
C VAL A 69 13.37 9.12 7.67
N LYS A 70 14.58 8.72 7.27
CA LYS A 70 15.78 9.12 8.01
C LYS A 70 15.96 10.63 7.85
N LYS A 71 16.04 11.38 8.95
CA LYS A 71 16.62 12.73 8.92
C LYS A 71 18.07 12.58 8.42
N GLN A 72 18.38 13.25 7.33
CA GLN A 72 19.77 13.46 6.90
C GLN A 72 20.49 14.31 7.95
#